data_AF-A0A0C3QR85-F1
#
_entry.id   AF-A0A0C3QR85-F1
#
_cell.length_a   1.000
_cell.length_b   1.000
_cell.length_c   1.000
_cell.angle_alpha   90.00
_cell.angle_beta   90.00
_cell.angle_gamma   90.00
#
_symmetry.space_group_name_H-M   'P 1'
#
loop_
_entity.id
_entity.type
_entity.pdbx_description
1 polymer ?
#
loop_
_entity_poly.entity_id
_entity_poly.type
_entity_poly.pdbx_seq_one_letter_code
_entity_poly.pdbx_strand_id
1 'polypeptide(L)'
;MLAASLTELFIWFIWEILLSFVLYTTGAVVIGLLTLGRVQKPLYWPALFHREKRLAKNDFYAVYLAGFFFYLLLFTLVVYWG
;
A
#
# COMPACT_ATOMS: atom_id res chain seq x y z
N MET A 1 29.16 9.75 -10.82
CA MET A 1 28.58 10.01 -9.49
C MET A 1 27.13 10.49 -9.59
N LEU A 2 26.83 11.61 -10.26
CA LEU A 2 25.44 12.11 -10.41
C LEU A 2 24.47 11.15 -11.13
N ALA A 3 24.92 10.48 -12.19
CA ALA A 3 24.07 9.53 -12.93
C ALA A 3 23.65 8.33 -12.05
N ALA A 4 24.57 7.78 -11.26
CA ALA A 4 24.29 6.67 -10.34
C ALA A 4 23.29 7.07 -9.24
N SER A 5 23.44 8.26 -8.65
CA SER A 5 22.49 8.76 -7.63
C SER A 5 21.10 9.02 -8.20
N LEU A 6 21.00 9.47 -9.47
CA LEU A 6 19.71 9.67 -10.13
C LEU A 6 19.00 8.34 -10.41
N THR A 7 19.74 7.31 -10.84
CA THR A 7 19.20 5.97 -11.05
C THR A 7 18.70 5.37 -9.73
N GLU A 8 19.47 5.54 -8.65
CA GLU A 8 19.09 5.06 -7.32
C GLU A 8 17.81 5.74 -6.80
N LEU A 9 17.71 7.06 -6.94
CA LEU A 9 16.48 7.82 -6.62
C LEU A 9 15.27 7.33 -7.42
N PHE A 10 15.46 7.05 -8.72
CA PHE A 10 14.39 6.55 -9.58
C PHE A 10 13.92 5.16 -9.16
N ILE A 11 14.85 4.27 -8.80
CA ILE A 11 14.54 2.93 -8.27
C ILE A 11 13.78 3.05 -6.95
N TRP A 12 14.22 3.90 -6.02
CA TRP A 12 13.53 4.15 -4.76
C TRP A 12 12.12 4.70 -4.97
N PHE A 13 11.94 5.61 -5.92
CA PHE A 13 10.64 6.18 -6.26
C PHE A 13 9.67 5.12 -6.81
N ILE A 14 10.15 4.25 -7.70
CA ILE A 14 9.37 3.11 -8.22
C ILE A 14 8.95 2.19 -7.08
N TRP A 15 9.90 1.84 -6.20
CA TRP A 15 9.62 0.98 -5.05
C TRP A 15 8.62 1.60 -4.08
N GLU A 16 8.72 2.90 -3.80
CA GLU A 16 7.77 3.61 -2.95
C GLU A 16 6.35 3.52 -3.51
N ILE A 17 6.18 3.72 -4.82
CA ILE A 17 4.87 3.64 -5.49
C ILE A 17 4.34 2.20 -5.45
N LEU A 18 5.17 1.22 -5.81
CA LEU A 18 4.80 -0.19 -5.81
C LEU A 18 4.37 -0.66 -4.42
N LEU A 19 5.17 -0.39 -3.39
CA LEU A 19 4.84 -0.75 -2.01
C LEU A 19 3.59 -0.01 -1.52
N SER A 20 3.48 1.28 -1.81
CA SER A 20 2.28 2.07 -1.48
C SER A 20 1.03 1.46 -2.10
N PHE A 21 1.12 1.07 -3.37
CA PHE A 21 0.02 0.47 -4.11
C PHE A 21 -0.41 -0.88 -3.54
N VAL A 22 0.55 -1.78 -3.30
CA VAL A 22 0.29 -3.13 -2.78
C VAL A 22 -0.32 -3.07 -1.37
N LEU A 23 0.23 -2.23 -0.49
CA LEU A 23 -0.29 -2.07 0.87
C LEU A 23 -1.67 -1.43 0.90
N TYR A 24 -1.93 -0.45 0.03
CA TYR A 24 -3.26 0.16 -0.07
C TYR A 24 -4.31 -0.81 -0.64
N THR A 25 -4.00 -1.50 -1.73
CA THR A 25 -4.92 -2.46 -2.36
C THR A 25 -5.27 -3.59 -1.41
N THR A 26 -4.27 -4.19 -0.75
CA THR A 26 -4.53 -5.21 0.27
C THR A 26 -5.29 -4.66 1.46
N GLY A 27 -4.94 -3.48 1.97
CA GLY A 27 -5.67 -2.84 3.05
C GLY A 27 -7.14 -2.56 2.71
N ALA A 28 -7.42 -2.11 1.48
CA ALA A 28 -8.77 -1.86 1.01
C ALA A 28 -9.58 -3.16 0.93
N VAL A 29 -8.96 -4.23 0.45
CA VAL A 29 -9.57 -5.57 0.41
C VAL A 29 -9.82 -6.10 1.83
N VAL A 30 -8.86 -5.97 2.74
CA VAL A 30 -8.99 -6.40 4.15
C VAL A 30 -10.13 -5.64 4.83
N ILE A 31 -10.20 -4.33 4.66
CA ILE A 31 -11.30 -3.52 5.21
C ILE A 31 -12.64 -3.93 4.58
N GLY A 32 -12.68 -4.16 3.27
CA GLY A 32 -13.87 -4.66 2.58
C GLY A 32 -14.33 -6.00 3.13
N LEU A 33 -13.41 -6.95 3.37
CA LEU A 33 -13.71 -8.25 3.95
C LEU A 33 -14.20 -8.13 5.41
N LEU A 34 -13.49 -7.36 6.24
CA LEU A 34 -13.86 -7.16 7.65
C LEU A 34 -15.20 -6.45 7.83
N THR A 35 -15.54 -5.56 6.90
CA THR A 35 -16.81 -4.82 6.91
C THR A 35 -17.92 -5.52 6.13
N LEU A 36 -17.68 -6.73 5.61
CA LEU A 36 -18.62 -7.47 4.75
C LEU A 36 -19.14 -6.63 3.57
N GLY A 37 -18.25 -5.81 2.99
CA GLY A 37 -18.57 -4.93 1.87
C GLY A 37 -19.33 -3.65 2.24
N ARG A 38 -19.56 -3.37 3.53
CA ARG A 38 -20.18 -2.10 3.97
C ARG A 38 -19.30 -0.89 3.72
N VAL A 39 -17.98 -1.05 3.80
CA VAL A 39 -17.02 0.01 3.50
C VAL A 39 -16.21 -0.41 2.27
N GLN A 40 -16.59 0.15 1.12
CA GLN A 40 -15.85 -0.04 -0.13
C GLN A 40 -14.95 1.16 -0.33
N LYS A 41 -13.63 0.96 -0.19
CA LYS A 41 -12.65 1.97 -0.57
C LYS A 41 -12.33 1.82 -2.06
N PRO A 42 -12.30 2.92 -2.82
CA PRO A 42 -12.04 2.87 -4.25
C PRO A 42 -10.67 2.26 -4.54
N LEU A 43 -10.64 1.23 -5.39
CA LEU A 43 -9.42 0.64 -5.92
C LEU A 43 -8.95 1.52 -7.08
N TYR A 44 -7.89 2.29 -6.85
CA TYR A 44 -7.35 3.19 -7.85
C TYR A 44 -6.46 2.46 -8.84
N TRP A 45 -6.53 2.85 -10.10
CA TRP A 45 -5.55 2.42 -11.10
C TRP A 45 -4.15 2.97 -10.78
N PRO A 46 -3.07 2.23 -11.07
CA PRO A 46 -1.69 2.65 -10.77
C PRO A 46 -1.36 4.06 -11.30
N ALA A 47 -1.89 4.42 -12.47
CA ALA A 47 -1.70 5.71 -13.10
C ALA A 47 -2.39 6.88 -12.36
N LEU A 48 -3.48 6.62 -11.63
CA LEU A 48 -4.26 7.63 -10.88
C LEU A 48 -3.88 7.65 -9.39
N PHE A 49 -3.24 6.58 -8.91
CA PHE A 49 -2.90 6.35 -7.51
C PHE A 49 -2.07 7.49 -6.89
N HIS A 50 -1.10 8.04 -7.64
CA HIS A 50 -0.24 9.11 -7.13
C HIS A 50 -1.02 10.40 -6.84
N ARG A 51 -2.02 10.72 -7.67
CA ARG A 51 -2.85 11.92 -7.52
C ARG A 51 -3.83 11.78 -6.35
N GLU A 52 -4.41 10.59 -6.20
CA GLU A 52 -5.36 10.24 -5.13
C GLU A 52 -4.67 10.12 -3.76
N LYS A 53 -3.45 9.54 -3.69
CA LYS A 53 -2.62 9.52 -2.47
C LYS A 53 -2.43 10.92 -1.87
N ARG A 54 -2.33 11.95 -2.72
CA ARG A 54 -2.18 13.35 -2.30
C ARG A 54 -3.46 13.97 -1.76
N LEU A 55 -4.63 13.57 -2.28
CA LEU A 55 -5.93 14.16 -1.98
C LEU A 55 -6.64 13.46 -0.81
N ALA A 56 -6.54 12.14 -0.72
CA ALA A 56 -7.28 11.32 0.26
C ALA A 56 -6.53 11.11 1.59
N LYS A 57 -5.64 12.04 1.97
CA LYS A 57 -4.54 11.83 2.94
C LYS A 57 -4.95 11.03 4.20
N ASN A 58 -6.01 11.43 4.92
CA ASN A 58 -6.40 10.74 6.16
C ASN A 58 -6.98 9.34 5.95
N ASP A 59 -7.92 9.20 5.02
CA ASP A 59 -8.54 7.91 4.72
C ASP A 59 -7.54 6.93 4.07
N PHE A 60 -6.64 7.47 3.26
CA PHE A 60 -5.58 6.71 2.61
C PHE A 60 -4.62 6.09 3.63
N TYR A 61 -4.19 6.87 4.63
CA TYR A 61 -3.31 6.36 5.68
C TYR A 61 -3.94 5.23 6.47
N ALA A 62 -5.23 5.33 6.83
CA ALA A 62 -5.92 4.28 7.57
C ALA A 62 -5.97 2.95 6.79
N VAL A 63 -6.27 3.02 5.49
CA VAL A 63 -6.32 1.85 4.60
C VAL A 63 -4.93 1.26 4.41
N TYR A 64 -3.93 2.10 4.16
CA TYR A 64 -2.53 1.67 4.04
C TYR A 64 -2.04 0.97 5.31
N LEU A 65 -2.37 1.50 6.49
CA LEU A 65 -2.00 0.92 7.78
C LEU A 65 -2.63 -0.47 7.97
N ALA A 66 -3.90 -0.63 7.55
CA ALA A 66 -4.57 -1.93 7.62
C ALA A 66 -3.87 -2.99 6.76
N GLY A 67 -3.44 -2.63 5.54
CA GLY A 67 -2.65 -3.52 4.69
C GLY A 67 -1.28 -3.85 5.29
N PHE A 68 -0.61 -2.86 5.88
CA PHE A 68 0.65 -3.07 6.58
C PHE A 68 0.53 -4.07 7.73
N PHE A 69 -0.47 -3.91 8.61
CA PHE A 69 -0.72 -4.84 9.71
C PHE A 69 -1.10 -6.24 9.22
N PHE A 70 -1.84 -6.34 8.11
CA PHE A 70 -2.13 -7.63 7.49
C PHE A 70 -0.85 -8.38 7.12
N TYR A 71 0.09 -7.72 6.41
CA TYR A 71 1.38 -8.34 6.06
C TYR A 71 2.26 -8.62 7.28
N LEU A 72 2.21 -7.78 8.33
CA LEU A 72 2.96 -8.00 9.56
C LEU A 72 2.45 -9.23 10.33
N LEU A 73 1.13 -9.40 10.40
CA LEU A 73 0.50 -10.59 10.96
C LEU A 73 0.80 -11.83 10.13
N LEU A 74 0.70 -11.73 8.79
CA LEU A 74 1.02 -12.82 7.88
C LEU A 74 2.47 -13.26 8.03
N PHE A 75 3.41 -12.31 8.12
CA PHE A 75 4.82 -12.60 8.36
C PHE A 75 5.03 -13.28 9.72
N THR A 76 4.43 -12.75 10.79
CA THR A 76 4.49 -13.36 12.12
C THR A 76 3.97 -14.79 12.11
N LEU A 77 2.86 -15.06 11.40
CA LEU A 77 2.30 -16.40 11.23
C LEU A 77 3.26 -17.30 10.47
N VAL A 78 3.84 -16.84 9.35
CA VAL A 78 4.80 -17.63 8.57
C VAL A 78 6.02 -17.99 9.42
N VAL A 79 6.55 -17.05 10.22
CA VAL A 79 7.68 -17.31 11.13
C VAL A 79 7.30 -18.23 12.29
N TYR A 80 6.07 -18.15 12.79
CA TYR A 80 5.61 -19.01 13.88
C TYR A 80 5.34 -20.45 13.43
N TRP A 81 4.89 -20.65 12.18
CA TRP A 81 4.55 -21.96 11.62
C TRP A 81 5.68 -22.61 10.81
N GLY A 82 6.71 -21.85 10.43
CA GLY A 82 7.90 -22.34 9.72
C GLY A 82 9.03 -22.69 10.67
#